data_AF-A0ABD5M6P2-F1
#
_entry.id   AF-A0ABD5M6P2-F1
#
_cell.length_a   1.000
_cell.length_b   1.000
_cell.length_c   1.000
_cell.angle_alpha   90.00
_cell.angle_beta   90.00
_cell.angle_gamma   90.00
#
_symmetry.space_group_name_H-M   'P 1'
#
loop_
_entity.id
_entity.type
_entity.pdbx_description
1 polymer ?
#
loop_
_entity_poly.entity_id
_entity_poly.type
_entity_poly.pdbx_seq_one_letter_code
_entity_poly.pdbx_strand_id
1 'polypeptide(L)'
;MYGNRLCGRTLMSRQSRGPDSNAGSDRAADPDGSTPLSTLTAEHAKLLSEIGTELSESSDAIESLSRGAAEANKSSSDTASLAETARGSAREANDDVDEAKAAAAAAEQKLETLRETVTEIDDIVAMLNEIADQTNMLALNASIEAARVGEAGSGFAVVADEVKDLAEQAQERATEIEATVEEVRSTADETIDQIETVDTRTDTAAAS
;
A
#
# COMPACT_ATOMS: atom_id res chain seq x y z
N MET A 1 -4.05 28.13 -14.52
CA MET A 1 -3.76 29.37 -15.28
C MET A 1 -4.69 29.42 -16.48
N TYR A 2 -5.42 30.51 -16.71
CA TYR A 2 -6.10 30.77 -17.99
C TYR A 2 -5.87 32.22 -18.42
N GLY A 3 -5.35 32.40 -19.64
CA GLY A 3 -4.83 33.68 -20.12
C GLY A 3 -5.77 34.38 -21.11
N ASN A 4 -6.36 35.47 -20.64
CA ASN A 4 -6.76 36.70 -21.35
C ASN A 4 -6.46 36.76 -22.87
N ARG A 5 -7.46 37.13 -23.69
CA ARG A 5 -7.20 37.75 -25.01
C ARG A 5 -8.31 38.73 -25.44
N LEU A 6 -8.14 40.00 -25.11
CA LEU A 6 -8.96 41.14 -25.56
C LEU A 6 -8.19 41.97 -26.61
N CYS A 7 -8.64 41.93 -27.87
CA CYS A 7 -8.26 42.89 -28.94
C CYS A 7 -9.18 42.67 -30.16
N GLY A 8 -9.59 43.66 -30.96
CA GLY A 8 -9.41 45.12 -30.88
C GLY A 8 -10.33 45.82 -31.89
N ARG A 9 -10.79 47.05 -31.58
CA ARG A 9 -11.83 47.76 -32.36
C ARG A 9 -11.24 48.91 -33.18
N THR A 10 -11.39 48.86 -34.51
CA THR A 10 -10.93 49.93 -35.42
C THR A 10 -12.07 50.45 -36.29
N LEU A 11 -12.29 51.76 -36.27
CA LEU A 11 -13.27 52.49 -37.09
C LEU A 11 -12.56 53.68 -37.78
N MET A 12 -12.61 53.76 -39.10
CA MET A 12 -12.39 54.97 -39.93
C MET A 12 -12.60 54.62 -41.43
N SER A 13 -12.84 55.54 -42.36
CA SER A 13 -13.83 56.63 -42.41
C SER A 13 -13.81 57.29 -43.81
N ARG A 14 -14.98 57.59 -44.40
CA ARG A 14 -15.22 58.55 -45.50
C ARG A 14 -14.17 58.71 -46.62
N GLN A 15 -14.60 58.46 -47.86
CA GLN A 15 -14.42 59.47 -48.92
C GLN A 15 -15.64 59.50 -49.86
N SER A 16 -15.99 60.68 -50.36
CA SER A 16 -17.20 60.92 -51.16
C SER A 16 -16.99 62.10 -52.12
N ARG A 17 -17.31 61.93 -53.41
CA ARG A 17 -17.51 63.03 -54.37
C ARG A 17 -18.26 62.51 -55.61
N GLY A 18 -19.36 63.18 -55.96
CA GLY A 18 -19.94 63.17 -57.31
C GLY A 18 -19.37 64.37 -58.10
N PRO A 19 -20.16 65.08 -58.94
CA PRO A 19 -21.58 64.92 -59.27
C PRO A 19 -21.72 64.68 -60.80
N ASP A 20 -22.77 64.99 -61.58
CA ASP A 20 -24.14 65.56 -61.46
C ASP A 20 -24.93 65.01 -62.69
N SER A 21 -26.21 65.21 -63.02
CA SER A 21 -27.40 65.95 -62.56
C SER A 21 -28.59 65.52 -63.48
N ASN A 22 -29.84 65.93 -63.16
CA ASN A 22 -30.94 66.20 -64.11
C ASN A 22 -31.59 65.02 -64.91
N ALA A 23 -32.86 65.07 -65.36
CA ALA A 23 -34.13 65.27 -64.64
C ALA A 23 -35.32 64.80 -65.51
N GLY A 24 -36.39 64.30 -64.88
CA GLY A 24 -37.67 63.98 -65.54
C GLY A 24 -37.72 62.60 -66.25
N SER A 25 -38.89 61.98 -66.43
CA SER A 25 -40.23 62.38 -65.98
C SER A 25 -41.23 61.21 -65.98
N ASP A 26 -42.23 61.30 -65.09
CA ASP A 26 -43.56 60.68 -65.22
C ASP A 26 -43.65 59.14 -65.30
N ARG A 27 -43.95 58.50 -64.15
CA ARG A 27 -45.26 57.85 -63.94
C ARG A 27 -45.46 57.32 -62.52
N ALA A 28 -46.74 57.24 -62.13
CA ALA A 28 -47.30 56.52 -60.99
C ALA A 28 -46.61 56.71 -59.62
N ALA A 29 -47.23 57.52 -58.76
CA ALA A 29 -47.13 57.29 -57.32
C ALA A 29 -48.08 56.15 -56.94
N ASP A 30 -47.56 55.05 -56.40
CA ASP A 30 -48.37 54.11 -55.62
C ASP A 30 -48.50 54.65 -54.19
N PRO A 31 -49.73 54.95 -53.70
CA PRO A 31 -49.92 55.72 -52.47
C PRO A 31 -50.05 54.85 -51.22
N ASP A 32 -49.19 53.84 -51.05
CA ASP A 32 -49.06 53.14 -49.77
C ASP A 32 -47.61 52.75 -49.46
N GLY A 33 -47.12 53.18 -48.29
CA GLY A 33 -45.83 52.78 -47.73
C GLY A 33 -45.91 51.49 -46.91
N SER A 34 -47.10 50.92 -46.75
CA SER A 34 -47.34 49.65 -46.09
C SER A 34 -46.80 48.49 -46.95
N THR A 35 -46.01 47.60 -46.34
CA THR A 35 -45.83 46.26 -46.90
C THR A 35 -47.21 45.60 -47.02
N PRO A 36 -47.53 44.90 -48.14
CA PRO A 36 -48.82 44.25 -48.28
C PRO A 36 -49.09 43.32 -47.10
N LEU A 37 -50.31 43.34 -46.55
CA LEU A 37 -50.66 42.56 -45.37
C LEU A 37 -50.35 41.06 -45.56
N SER A 38 -50.53 40.55 -46.77
CA SER A 38 -50.14 39.19 -47.19
C SER A 38 -48.64 38.91 -47.00
N THR A 39 -47.77 39.84 -47.41
CA THR A 39 -46.31 39.75 -47.22
C THR A 39 -45.95 39.71 -45.73
N LEU A 40 -46.53 40.62 -44.92
CA LEU A 40 -46.29 40.66 -43.47
C LEU A 40 -46.79 39.37 -42.79
N THR A 41 -47.94 38.82 -43.20
CA THR A 41 -48.42 37.54 -42.66
C THR A 41 -47.56 36.35 -43.07
N ALA A 42 -46.93 36.37 -44.26
CA ALA A 42 -46.00 35.32 -44.69
C ALA A 42 -44.67 35.39 -43.92
N GLU A 43 -44.18 36.60 -43.62
CA GLU A 43 -42.99 36.83 -42.79
C GLU A 43 -43.24 36.40 -41.33
N HIS A 44 -44.38 36.78 -40.75
CA HIS A 44 -44.81 36.28 -39.44
C HIS A 44 -44.98 34.75 -39.40
N ALA A 45 -45.55 34.13 -40.45
CA ALA A 45 -45.68 32.68 -40.51
C ALA A 45 -44.32 31.96 -40.57
N LYS A 46 -43.34 32.53 -41.27
CA LYS A 46 -41.95 32.04 -41.26
C LYS A 46 -41.32 32.14 -39.88
N LEU A 47 -41.39 33.32 -39.24
CA LEU A 47 -40.86 33.53 -37.89
C LEU A 47 -41.50 32.61 -36.84
N LEU A 48 -42.81 32.37 -36.92
CA LEU A 48 -43.50 31.42 -36.05
C LEU A 48 -43.05 29.97 -36.27
N SER A 49 -42.69 29.60 -37.50
CA SER A 49 -42.11 28.28 -37.79
C SER A 49 -40.70 28.14 -37.23
N GLU A 50 -39.87 29.18 -37.33
CA GLU A 50 -38.49 29.21 -36.81
C GLU A 50 -38.48 29.15 -35.27
N ILE A 51 -39.34 29.93 -34.61
CA ILE A 51 -39.57 29.85 -33.15
C ILE A 51 -40.11 28.47 -32.75
N GLY A 52 -40.98 27.87 -33.57
CA GLY A 52 -41.51 26.52 -33.34
C GLY A 52 -40.43 25.44 -33.34
N THR A 53 -39.46 25.52 -34.26
CA THR A 53 -38.28 24.63 -34.27
C THR A 53 -37.35 24.88 -33.09
N GLU A 54 -37.01 26.14 -32.80
CA GLU A 54 -36.11 26.52 -31.71
C GLU A 54 -36.67 26.11 -30.32
N LEU A 55 -38.00 26.18 -30.15
CA LEU A 55 -38.69 25.71 -28.95
C LEU A 55 -38.65 24.17 -28.81
N SER A 56 -38.68 23.42 -29.92
CA SER A 56 -38.51 21.97 -29.90
C SER A 56 -37.09 21.59 -29.48
N GLU A 57 -36.07 22.18 -30.12
CA GLU A 57 -34.67 21.96 -29.79
C GLU A 57 -34.36 22.34 -28.33
N SER A 58 -34.95 23.44 -27.84
CA SER A 58 -34.85 23.85 -26.44
C SER A 58 -35.51 22.84 -25.47
N SER A 59 -36.65 22.25 -25.86
CA SER A 59 -37.33 21.23 -25.06
C SER A 59 -36.51 19.94 -24.95
N ASP A 60 -35.94 19.48 -26.06
CA ASP A 60 -35.04 18.31 -26.10
C ASP A 60 -33.76 18.55 -25.26
N ALA A 61 -33.21 19.78 -25.31
CA ALA A 61 -32.08 20.18 -24.49
C ALA A 61 -32.41 20.21 -22.99
N ILE A 62 -33.62 20.67 -22.60
CA ILE A 62 -34.08 20.68 -21.20
C ILE A 62 -34.29 19.25 -20.68
N GLU A 63 -34.85 18.33 -21.48
CA GLU A 63 -34.99 16.94 -21.05
C GLU A 63 -33.63 16.25 -20.90
N SER A 64 -32.73 16.46 -21.87
CA SER A 64 -31.34 15.96 -21.81
C SER A 64 -30.59 16.46 -20.56
N LEU A 65 -30.68 17.76 -20.27
CA LEU A 65 -30.11 18.37 -19.06
C LEU A 65 -30.72 17.78 -17.78
N SER A 66 -32.03 17.52 -17.77
CA SER A 66 -32.74 16.94 -16.62
C SER A 66 -32.30 15.50 -16.34
N ARG A 67 -32.09 14.69 -17.39
CA ARG A 67 -31.52 13.34 -17.28
C ARG A 67 -30.07 13.38 -16.76
N GLY A 68 -29.23 14.23 -17.33
CA GLY A 68 -27.84 14.41 -16.89
C GLY A 68 -27.72 14.89 -15.43
N ALA A 69 -28.64 15.75 -14.98
CA ALA A 69 -28.71 16.16 -13.57
C ALA A 69 -29.14 15.02 -12.63
N ALA A 70 -30.05 14.13 -13.06
CA ALA A 70 -30.42 12.95 -12.29
C ALA A 70 -29.26 11.93 -12.20
N GLU A 71 -28.53 11.71 -13.30
CA GLU A 71 -27.34 10.86 -13.34
C GLU A 71 -26.20 11.41 -12.46
N ALA A 72 -25.94 12.72 -12.52
CA ALA A 72 -24.94 13.38 -11.67
C ALA A 72 -25.29 13.29 -10.18
N ASN A 73 -26.56 13.48 -9.81
CA ASN A 73 -27.03 13.29 -8.43
C ASN A 73 -26.84 11.84 -7.96
N LYS A 74 -27.19 10.85 -8.80
CA LYS A 74 -26.95 9.44 -8.47
C LYS A 74 -25.47 9.14 -8.29
N SER A 75 -24.62 9.53 -9.24
CA SER A 75 -23.16 9.33 -9.17
C SER A 75 -22.54 9.99 -7.94
N SER A 76 -23.08 11.14 -7.50
CA SER A 76 -22.65 11.82 -6.26
C SER A 76 -23.04 11.02 -5.02
N SER A 77 -24.25 10.44 -4.98
CA SER A 77 -24.69 9.55 -3.90
C SER A 77 -23.87 8.25 -3.83
N ASP A 78 -23.62 7.63 -4.99
CA ASP A 78 -22.82 6.41 -5.10
C ASP A 78 -21.37 6.67 -4.62
N THR A 79 -20.80 7.83 -4.98
CA THR A 79 -19.46 8.28 -4.54
C THR A 79 -19.41 8.55 -3.03
N ALA A 80 -20.43 9.17 -2.45
CA ALA A 80 -20.51 9.41 -1.01
C ALA A 80 -20.60 8.10 -0.21
N SER A 81 -21.33 7.10 -0.71
CA SER A 81 -21.41 5.76 -0.12
C SER A 81 -20.07 5.02 -0.16
N LEU A 82 -19.37 5.09 -1.31
CA LEU A 82 -18.03 4.52 -1.47
C LEU A 82 -17.00 5.19 -0.54
N ALA A 83 -17.09 6.52 -0.37
CA ALA A 83 -16.20 7.26 0.52
C ALA A 83 -16.38 6.87 2.00
N GLU A 84 -17.61 6.64 2.47
CA GLU A 84 -17.83 6.18 3.84
C GLU A 84 -17.37 4.72 4.04
N THR A 85 -17.53 3.87 3.03
CA THR A 85 -17.00 2.49 3.04
C THR A 85 -15.47 2.50 3.12
N ALA A 86 -14.80 3.30 2.30
CA ALA A 86 -13.35 3.47 2.33
C ALA A 86 -12.86 4.03 3.68
N ARG A 87 -13.61 4.95 4.29
CA ARG A 87 -13.36 5.46 5.65
C ARG A 87 -13.62 4.43 6.75
N GLY A 88 -14.42 3.39 6.49
CA GLY A 88 -14.57 2.21 7.33
C GLY A 88 -13.28 1.37 7.29
N SER A 89 -12.94 0.85 6.11
CA SER A 89 -11.75 -0.01 5.93
C SER A 89 -10.44 0.68 6.27
N ALA A 90 -10.34 2.01 6.13
CA ALA A 90 -9.16 2.75 6.57
C ALA A 90 -8.98 2.78 8.10
N ARG A 91 -10.05 2.65 8.88
CA ARG A 91 -9.95 2.50 10.35
C ARG A 91 -9.57 1.09 10.74
N GLU A 92 -10.24 0.10 10.15
CA GLU A 92 -9.97 -1.33 10.30
C GLU A 92 -8.48 -1.63 10.02
N ALA A 93 -7.91 -1.06 8.94
CA ALA A 93 -6.49 -1.17 8.62
C ALA A 93 -5.53 -0.40 9.55
N ASN A 94 -6.01 0.55 10.37
CA ASN A 94 -5.21 1.16 11.45
C ASN A 94 -5.28 0.31 12.72
N ASP A 95 -6.47 -0.22 13.06
CA ASP A 95 -6.65 -1.15 14.18
C ASP A 95 -5.79 -2.43 13.98
N ASP A 96 -5.76 -2.98 12.76
CA ASP A 96 -4.87 -4.08 12.33
C ASP A 96 -3.37 -3.74 12.52
N VAL A 97 -2.98 -2.49 12.25
CA VAL A 97 -1.59 -2.02 12.36
C VAL A 97 -1.16 -1.88 13.83
N ASP A 98 -2.04 -1.40 14.69
CA ASP A 98 -1.78 -1.34 16.14
C ASP A 98 -1.72 -2.74 16.77
N GLU A 99 -2.57 -3.70 16.34
CA GLU A 99 -2.44 -5.10 16.76
C GLU A 99 -1.12 -5.73 16.27
N ALA A 100 -0.71 -5.46 15.02
CA ALA A 100 0.57 -5.94 14.49
C ALA A 100 1.78 -5.41 15.28
N LYS A 101 1.78 -4.13 15.71
CA LYS A 101 2.83 -3.57 16.59
C LYS A 101 2.82 -4.20 17.97
N ALA A 102 1.65 -4.43 18.56
CA ALA A 102 1.52 -5.12 19.84
C ALA A 102 2.05 -6.57 19.77
N ALA A 103 1.81 -7.27 18.65
CA ALA A 103 2.31 -8.61 18.40
C ALA A 103 3.84 -8.63 18.21
N ALA A 104 4.41 -7.64 17.49
CA ALA A 104 5.85 -7.47 17.29
C ALA A 104 6.60 -7.29 18.63
N ALA A 105 6.21 -6.30 19.45
CA ALA A 105 6.82 -6.06 20.77
C ALA A 105 6.66 -7.26 21.73
N ALA A 106 5.59 -8.03 21.60
CA ALA A 106 5.37 -9.27 22.37
C ALA A 106 6.14 -10.50 21.82
N ALA A 107 6.73 -10.41 20.63
CA ALA A 107 7.65 -11.39 20.08
C ALA A 107 9.10 -11.07 20.48
N GLU A 108 9.52 -9.81 20.40
CA GLU A 108 10.84 -9.33 20.89
C GLU A 108 11.12 -9.77 22.33
N GLN A 109 10.18 -9.52 23.25
CA GLN A 109 10.31 -9.91 24.66
C GLN A 109 10.53 -11.42 24.85
N LYS A 110 9.92 -12.25 24.00
CA LYS A 110 10.10 -13.72 24.06
C LYS A 110 11.43 -14.17 23.46
N LEU A 111 11.91 -13.47 22.44
CA LEU A 111 13.20 -13.75 21.79
C LEU A 111 14.36 -13.34 22.69
N GLU A 112 14.20 -12.29 23.50
CA GLU A 112 15.17 -11.94 24.54
C GLU A 112 15.20 -13.01 25.66
N THR A 113 14.04 -13.48 26.15
CA THR A 113 14.00 -14.63 27.08
C THR A 113 14.58 -15.91 26.45
N LEU A 114 14.44 -16.10 25.14
CA LEU A 114 15.07 -17.21 24.42
C LEU A 114 16.60 -17.07 24.39
N ARG A 115 17.15 -15.87 24.21
CA ARG A 115 18.60 -15.59 24.30
C ARG A 115 19.16 -15.85 25.70
N GLU A 116 18.44 -15.44 26.75
CA GLU A 116 18.78 -15.77 28.14
C GLU A 116 18.81 -17.30 28.33
N THR A 117 17.79 -18.01 27.84
CA THR A 117 17.69 -19.48 27.92
C THR A 117 18.81 -20.19 27.14
N VAL A 118 19.15 -19.69 25.94
CA VAL A 118 20.27 -20.18 25.12
C VAL A 118 21.60 -20.04 25.87
N THR A 119 21.82 -18.89 26.53
CA THR A 119 23.04 -18.64 27.31
C THR A 119 23.14 -19.57 28.53
N GLU A 120 22.02 -19.88 29.20
CA GLU A 120 21.99 -20.87 30.28
C GLU A 120 22.32 -22.30 29.77
N ILE A 121 21.91 -22.63 28.54
CA ILE A 121 22.27 -23.92 27.92
C ILE A 121 23.76 -23.97 27.58
N ASP A 122 24.35 -22.90 27.04
CA ASP A 122 25.80 -22.83 26.77
C ASP A 122 26.63 -23.11 28.04
N ASP A 123 26.28 -22.49 29.18
CA ASP A 123 26.91 -22.73 30.48
C ASP A 123 26.75 -24.20 30.95
N ILE A 124 25.57 -24.80 30.74
CA ILE A 124 25.30 -26.21 31.06
C ILE A 124 26.15 -27.15 30.18
N VAL A 125 26.28 -26.87 28.89
CA VAL A 125 27.03 -27.73 27.95
C VAL A 125 28.54 -27.62 28.19
N ALA A 126 29.05 -26.43 28.49
CA ALA A 126 30.42 -26.26 28.97
C ALA A 126 30.71 -27.08 30.24
N MET A 127 29.77 -27.11 31.20
CA MET A 127 29.87 -27.94 32.40
C MET A 127 29.82 -29.45 32.08
N LEU A 128 28.98 -29.89 31.14
CA LEU A 128 28.91 -31.29 30.70
C LEU A 128 30.23 -31.74 30.05
N ASN A 129 30.84 -30.89 29.22
CA ASN A 129 32.16 -31.14 28.64
C ASN A 129 33.23 -31.28 29.73
N GLU A 130 33.27 -30.39 30.73
CA GLU A 130 34.21 -30.50 31.86
C GLU A 130 34.01 -31.79 32.67
N ILE A 131 32.75 -32.14 32.98
CA ILE A 131 32.42 -33.39 33.70
C ILE A 131 32.86 -34.61 32.91
N ALA A 132 32.68 -34.61 31.59
CA ALA A 132 33.08 -35.69 30.72
C ALA A 132 34.62 -35.80 30.61
N ASP A 133 35.34 -34.69 30.48
CA ASP A 133 36.82 -34.66 30.51
C ASP A 133 37.37 -35.18 31.84
N GLN A 134 36.81 -34.73 32.97
CA GLN A 134 37.17 -35.24 34.29
C GLN A 134 36.89 -36.75 34.42
N THR A 135 35.77 -37.22 33.86
CA THR A 135 35.41 -38.65 33.88
C THR A 135 36.34 -39.49 32.99
N ASN A 136 36.68 -39.02 31.79
CA ASN A 136 37.66 -39.64 30.88
C ASN A 136 39.03 -39.74 31.55
N MET A 137 39.49 -38.66 32.19
CA MET A 137 40.75 -38.65 32.94
C MET A 137 40.73 -39.58 34.16
N LEU A 138 39.61 -39.71 34.87
CA LEU A 138 39.46 -40.69 35.97
C LEU A 138 39.49 -42.14 35.44
N ALA A 139 38.81 -42.41 34.33
CA ALA A 139 38.79 -43.70 33.66
C ALA A 139 40.20 -44.11 33.19
N LEU A 140 40.91 -43.22 32.49
CA LEU A 140 42.29 -43.45 32.06
C LEU A 140 43.24 -43.78 33.21
N ASN A 141 43.15 -43.06 34.33
CA ASN A 141 43.92 -43.37 35.54
C ASN A 141 43.56 -44.75 36.13
N ALA A 142 42.28 -45.15 36.06
CA ALA A 142 41.84 -46.47 36.50
C ALA A 142 42.34 -47.60 35.59
N SER A 143 42.31 -47.46 34.26
CA SER A 143 42.88 -48.45 33.33
C SER A 143 44.40 -48.60 33.52
N ILE A 144 45.12 -47.51 33.79
CA ILE A 144 46.57 -47.53 34.10
C ILE A 144 46.86 -48.30 35.39
N GLU A 145 46.14 -48.02 36.49
CA GLU A 145 46.37 -48.73 37.75
C GLU A 145 45.92 -50.20 37.66
N ALA A 146 44.82 -50.49 36.95
CA ALA A 146 44.37 -51.85 36.67
C ALA A 146 45.44 -52.68 35.92
N ALA A 147 46.06 -52.11 34.88
CA ALA A 147 47.17 -52.74 34.18
C ALA A 147 48.38 -52.99 35.09
N ARG A 148 48.65 -52.08 36.04
CA ARG A 148 49.75 -52.19 37.02
C ARG A 148 49.56 -53.31 38.06
N VAL A 149 48.31 -53.71 38.39
CA VAL A 149 48.05 -54.88 39.26
C VAL A 149 48.02 -56.22 38.52
N GLY A 150 48.15 -56.24 37.19
CA GLY A 150 48.19 -57.46 36.38
C GLY A 150 46.84 -58.20 36.36
N GLU A 151 46.85 -59.54 36.45
CA GLU A 151 45.63 -60.37 36.37
C GLU A 151 44.55 -59.96 37.38
N ALA A 152 44.95 -59.51 38.57
CA ALA A 152 44.02 -59.04 39.61
C ALA A 152 43.26 -57.75 39.23
N GLY A 153 43.81 -56.93 38.32
CA GLY A 153 43.18 -55.72 37.80
C GLY A 153 42.30 -55.95 36.57
N SER A 154 42.30 -57.15 35.98
CA SER A 154 41.62 -57.44 34.69
C SER A 154 40.14 -57.02 34.65
N GLY A 155 39.36 -57.30 35.70
CA GLY A 155 37.96 -56.88 35.80
C GLY A 155 37.77 -55.37 36.00
N PHE A 156 38.74 -54.68 36.60
CA PHE A 156 38.72 -53.21 36.73
C PHE A 156 39.09 -52.51 35.43
N ALA A 157 39.98 -53.08 34.61
CA ALA A 157 40.32 -52.54 33.30
C ALA A 157 39.09 -52.47 32.38
N VAL A 158 38.31 -53.55 32.30
CA VAL A 158 37.07 -53.58 31.49
C VAL A 158 36.05 -52.51 31.95
N VAL A 159 35.90 -52.29 33.26
CA VAL A 159 35.01 -51.25 33.79
C VAL A 159 35.56 -49.84 33.52
N ALA A 160 36.87 -49.65 33.61
CA ALA A 160 37.49 -48.36 33.34
C ALA A 160 37.39 -47.99 31.85
N ASP A 161 37.61 -48.95 30.94
CA ASP A 161 37.47 -48.73 29.50
C ASP A 161 36.01 -48.43 29.11
N GLU A 162 35.02 -49.13 29.69
CA GLU A 162 33.58 -48.82 29.50
C GLU A 162 33.22 -47.40 30.00
N VAL A 163 33.75 -46.97 31.15
CA VAL A 163 33.54 -45.60 31.66
C VAL A 163 34.24 -44.55 30.77
N LYS A 164 35.38 -44.89 30.17
CA LYS A 164 36.07 -44.04 29.19
C LYS A 164 35.22 -43.83 27.93
N ASP A 165 34.69 -44.91 27.38
CA ASP A 165 33.88 -44.86 26.15
C ASP A 165 32.52 -44.17 26.40
N LEU A 166 31.95 -44.28 27.61
CA LEU A 166 30.79 -43.49 28.03
C LEU A 166 31.10 -41.99 28.17
N ALA A 167 32.31 -41.62 28.62
CA ALA A 167 32.73 -40.22 28.72
C ALA A 167 32.95 -39.59 27.34
N GLU A 168 33.57 -40.31 26.40
CA GLU A 168 33.77 -39.84 25.02
C GLU A 168 32.41 -39.68 24.27
N GLN A 169 31.46 -40.60 24.47
CA GLN A 169 30.09 -40.44 23.99
C GLN A 169 29.37 -39.23 24.61
N ALA A 170 29.66 -38.87 25.86
CA ALA A 170 29.07 -37.69 26.49
C ALA A 170 29.59 -36.38 25.85
N GLN A 171 30.87 -36.32 25.45
CA GLN A 171 31.44 -35.17 24.72
C GLN A 171 30.88 -35.05 23.30
N GLU A 172 30.71 -36.17 22.59
CA GLU A 172 30.06 -36.17 21.27
C GLU A 172 28.62 -35.64 21.37
N ARG A 173 27.85 -36.08 22.37
CA ARG A 173 26.50 -35.56 22.64
C ARG A 173 26.47 -34.10 23.07
N ALA A 174 27.44 -33.65 23.86
CA ALA A 174 27.55 -32.22 24.21
C ALA A 174 27.77 -31.37 22.95
N THR A 175 28.68 -31.80 22.07
CA THR A 175 28.98 -31.14 20.78
C THR A 175 27.75 -31.06 19.85
N GLU A 176 26.93 -32.12 19.80
CA GLU A 176 25.65 -32.09 19.06
C GLU A 176 24.66 -31.05 19.62
N ILE A 177 24.67 -30.83 20.94
CA ILE A 177 23.83 -29.81 21.58
C ILE A 177 24.35 -28.41 21.24
N GLU A 178 25.66 -28.15 21.33
CA GLU A 178 26.27 -26.86 20.92
C GLU A 178 25.83 -26.45 19.51
N ALA A 179 25.92 -27.37 18.55
CA ALA A 179 25.51 -27.14 17.17
C ALA A 179 24.00 -26.84 17.03
N THR A 180 23.16 -27.50 17.84
CA THR A 180 21.70 -27.27 17.87
C THR A 180 21.36 -25.91 18.49
N VAL A 181 22.09 -25.49 19.53
CA VAL A 181 21.88 -24.22 20.23
C VAL A 181 22.27 -23.04 19.34
N GLU A 182 23.35 -23.13 18.57
CA GLU A 182 23.75 -22.10 17.60
C GLU A 182 22.75 -21.98 16.42
N GLU A 183 22.12 -23.08 15.98
CA GLU A 183 21.02 -23.02 14.99
C GLU A 183 19.78 -22.30 15.56
N VAL A 184 19.41 -22.57 16.82
CA VAL A 184 18.33 -21.87 17.53
C VAL A 184 18.65 -20.39 17.70
N ARG A 185 19.90 -20.04 18.04
CA ARG A 185 20.39 -18.67 18.16
C ARG A 185 20.28 -17.91 16.84
N SER A 186 20.82 -18.47 15.76
CA SER A 186 20.75 -17.86 14.42
C SER A 186 19.30 -17.64 13.98
N THR A 187 18.42 -18.61 14.27
CA THR A 187 16.97 -18.49 13.99
C THR A 187 16.31 -17.38 14.81
N ALA A 188 16.70 -17.19 16.08
CA ALA A 188 16.18 -16.14 16.93
C ALA A 188 16.61 -14.74 16.45
N ASP A 189 17.88 -14.58 16.06
CA ASP A 189 18.40 -13.31 15.54
C ASP A 189 17.79 -12.98 14.15
N GLU A 190 17.67 -13.96 13.23
CA GLU A 190 16.93 -13.78 11.96
C GLU A 190 15.45 -13.40 12.16
N THR A 191 14.83 -13.84 13.27
CA THR A 191 13.45 -13.48 13.60
C THR A 191 13.36 -12.02 14.07
N ILE A 192 14.39 -11.48 14.74
CA ILE A 192 14.42 -10.09 15.19
C ILE A 192 14.61 -9.13 14.01
N ASP A 193 15.51 -9.43 13.06
CA ASP A 193 15.65 -8.65 11.80
C ASP A 193 14.30 -8.54 11.03
N GLN A 194 13.51 -9.61 11.08
CA GLN A 194 12.16 -9.63 10.49
C GLN A 194 11.15 -8.77 11.29
N ILE A 195 11.27 -8.71 12.62
CA ILE A 195 10.41 -7.88 13.46
C ILE A 195 10.76 -6.39 13.29
N GLU A 196 12.04 -6.00 13.28
CA GLU A 196 12.45 -4.60 12.97
C GLU A 196 11.94 -4.16 11.58
N THR A 197 11.91 -5.08 10.63
CA THR A 197 11.34 -4.86 9.28
C THR A 197 9.82 -4.68 9.32
N VAL A 198 9.10 -5.34 10.23
CA VAL A 198 7.66 -5.15 10.43
C VAL A 198 7.38 -3.81 11.12
N ASP A 199 8.11 -3.47 12.19
CA ASP A 199 7.94 -2.21 12.92
C ASP A 199 8.20 -1.00 12.00
N THR A 200 9.32 -0.99 11.27
CA THR A 200 9.63 0.05 10.26
C THR A 200 8.51 0.24 9.23
N ARG A 201 7.83 -0.85 8.83
CA ARG A 201 6.71 -0.81 7.87
C ARG A 201 5.41 -0.31 8.49
N THR A 202 5.10 -0.71 9.72
CA THR A 202 3.88 -0.28 10.42
C THR A 202 3.99 1.16 10.93
N ASP A 203 5.19 1.66 11.25
CA ASP A 203 5.46 3.08 11.47
C ASP A 203 5.30 3.90 10.18
N THR A 204 5.78 3.37 9.04
CA THR A 204 5.56 4.02 7.73
C THR A 204 4.06 4.08 7.37
N ALA A 205 3.29 3.03 7.67
CA ALA A 205 1.85 2.97 7.39
C ALA A 205 1.02 3.90 8.31
N ALA A 206 1.41 4.04 9.58
CA ALA A 206 0.76 4.96 10.52
C ALA A 206 1.04 6.44 10.20
N ALA A 207 1.98 6.75 9.30
CA ALA A 207 2.39 8.09 8.91
C ALA A 207 1.81 8.58 7.56
N SER A 208 0.98 7.77 6.87
CA SER A 208 0.53 8.01 5.48
C SER A 208 -0.99 8.20 5.34
#